data_AF-A0A7J7GJB4-F1
#
_entry.id   AF-A0A7J7GJB4-F1
#
_cell.length_a   1.000
_cell.length_b   1.000
_cell.length_c   1.000
_cell.angle_alpha   90.00
_cell.angle_beta   90.00
_cell.angle_gamma   90.00
#
_symmetry.space_group_name_H-M   'P 1'
#
loop_
_entity.id
_entity.type
_entity.pdbx_description
1 polymer ?
#
loop_
_entity_poly.entity_id
_entity_poly.type
_entity_poly.pdbx_seq_one_letter_code
_entity_poly.pdbx_strand_id
1 'polypeptide(L)'
;MLKGCGYDYSGYGQSSGKPSEHNTYANIEAVYKCLEESYGAKQENIILYGQSVGSGPTLNLAARLPHLRAVVLHSPILSSLRVMYPVKRTYWFDIYKNIDKIPYVNCHVLIIHVESSKYYYNK
;
A
#
# COMPACT_ATOMS: atom_id res chain seq x y z
N MET A 1 16.82 -12.89 -11.48
CA MET A 1 17.28 -12.05 -10.36
C MET A 1 16.17 -11.07 -10.00
N LEU A 2 15.73 -11.04 -8.74
CA LEU A 2 14.78 -10.04 -8.25
C LEU A 2 15.54 -8.74 -7.98
N LYS A 3 15.00 -7.60 -8.43
CA LYS A 3 15.51 -6.26 -8.12
C LYS A 3 14.56 -5.61 -7.11
N GLY A 4 15.11 -4.98 -6.09
CA GLY A 4 14.34 -4.21 -5.10
C GLY A 4 14.44 -2.71 -5.37
N CYS A 5 13.34 -1.99 -5.19
CA CYS A 5 13.29 -0.53 -5.17
C CYS A 5 12.60 -0.11 -3.87
N GLY A 6 13.34 0.58 -3.00
CA GLY A 6 12.83 1.18 -1.78
C GLY A 6 12.76 2.70 -1.92
N TYR A 7 11.86 3.34 -1.19
CA TYR A 7 11.69 4.78 -1.18
C TYR A 7 11.27 5.28 0.19
N ASP A 8 11.65 6.51 0.50
CA ASP A 8 11.20 7.21 1.71
C ASP A 8 9.87 7.92 1.45
N TYR A 9 9.04 8.02 2.48
CA TYR A 9 7.85 8.87 2.45
C TYR A 9 8.24 10.33 2.72
N SER A 10 7.47 11.28 2.18
CA SER A 10 7.62 12.70 2.49
C SER A 10 7.62 12.96 3.99
N GLY A 11 8.62 13.69 4.47
CA GLY A 11 8.81 13.97 5.90
C GLY A 11 9.52 12.85 6.68
N TYR A 12 10.01 11.81 6.01
CA TYR A 12 10.82 10.73 6.59
C TYR A 12 12.15 10.58 5.84
N GLY A 13 13.16 10.05 6.52
CA GLY A 13 14.47 9.76 5.94
C GLY A 13 15.09 11.01 5.32
N GLN A 14 15.45 10.94 4.03
CA GLN A 14 15.98 12.07 3.27
C GLN A 14 14.91 12.83 2.47
N SER A 15 13.65 12.41 2.54
CA SER A 15 12.56 13.02 1.79
C SER A 15 12.00 14.26 2.50
N SER A 16 12.00 15.39 1.80
CA SER A 16 11.40 16.64 2.26
C SER A 16 9.86 16.60 2.21
N GLY A 17 9.21 17.65 2.70
CA GLY A 17 7.75 17.76 2.73
C GLY A 17 7.15 17.34 4.07
N LYS A 18 5.81 17.17 4.10
CA LYS A 18 5.06 16.82 5.30
C LYS A 18 4.49 15.40 5.20
N PRO A 19 4.46 14.65 6.31
CA PRO A 19 3.80 13.35 6.34
C PRO A 19 2.27 13.56 6.21
N SER A 20 1.69 13.00 5.15
CA SER A 20 0.24 12.99 4.93
C SER A 20 -0.15 11.81 4.05
N GLU A 21 -1.39 11.33 4.18
CA GLU A 21 -1.91 10.25 3.34
C GLU A 21 -1.74 10.58 1.85
N HIS A 22 -2.16 11.77 1.44
CA HIS A 22 -2.04 12.24 0.06
C HIS A 22 -0.59 12.19 -0.44
N ASN A 23 0.36 12.66 0.38
CA ASN A 23 1.76 12.65 0.01
C ASN A 23 2.31 11.22 -0.09
N THR A 24 1.91 10.30 0.80
CA THR A 24 2.32 8.89 0.66
C THR A 24 1.84 8.26 -0.65
N TYR A 25 0.66 8.65 -1.15
CA TYR A 25 0.16 8.22 -2.46
C TYR A 25 0.97 8.82 -3.61
N ALA A 26 1.30 10.12 -3.53
CA ALA A 26 2.17 10.75 -4.51
C ALA A 26 3.57 10.11 -4.55
N ASN A 27 4.13 9.73 -3.39
CA ASN A 27 5.45 9.09 -3.31
C ASN A 27 5.48 7.74 -4.04
N ILE A 28 4.53 6.83 -3.77
CA ILE A 28 4.51 5.53 -4.45
C ILE A 28 4.21 5.67 -5.95
N GLU A 29 3.39 6.65 -6.34
CA GLU A 29 3.14 6.93 -7.76
C GLU A 29 4.38 7.44 -8.49
N ALA A 30 5.16 8.34 -7.86
CA ALA A 30 6.40 8.83 -8.43
C ALA A 30 7.42 7.70 -8.63
N VAL A 31 7.50 6.77 -7.68
CA VAL A 31 8.36 5.58 -7.78
C VAL A 31 7.88 4.64 -8.87
N TYR A 32 6.58 4.38 -8.96
CA TYR A 32 6.01 3.57 -10.04
C TYR A 32 6.30 4.17 -11.42
N LYS A 33 6.10 5.47 -11.60
CA LYS A 33 6.43 6.17 -12.85
C LYS A 33 7.91 6.09 -13.17
N CYS A 34 8.79 6.27 -12.17
CA CYS A 34 10.23 6.09 -12.36
C CYS A 34 10.57 4.67 -12.83
N LEU A 35 9.97 3.63 -12.24
CA LEU A 35 10.16 2.24 -12.66
C LEU A 35 9.69 2.00 -14.11
N GLU A 36 8.56 2.58 -14.49
CA GLU A 36 8.00 2.45 -15.84
C GLU A 36 8.84 3.22 -16.87
N GLU A 37 9.11 4.51 -16.64
CA GLU A 37 9.74 5.42 -17.59
C GLU A 37 11.27 5.24 -17.65
N SER A 38 11.94 5.11 -16.50
CA SER A 38 13.41 5.07 -16.44
C SER A 38 13.96 3.64 -16.52
N TYR A 39 13.19 2.66 -16.06
CA TYR A 39 13.63 1.26 -16.03
C TYR A 39 12.84 0.33 -16.97
N GLY A 40 11.84 0.85 -17.68
CA GLY A 40 11.03 0.07 -18.62
C GLY A 40 10.23 -1.06 -17.96
N ALA A 41 9.93 -0.94 -16.67
CA ALA A 41 9.23 -1.98 -15.92
C ALA A 41 7.75 -2.01 -16.33
N LYS A 42 7.32 -3.13 -16.91
CA LYS A 42 5.90 -3.36 -17.21
C LYS A 42 5.14 -3.82 -15.96
N GLN A 43 3.87 -3.46 -15.85
CA GLN A 43 3.01 -3.82 -14.70
C GLN A 43 3.04 -5.31 -14.37
N GLU A 44 3.02 -6.17 -15.40
CA GLU A 44 3.02 -7.63 -15.25
C GLU A 44 4.34 -8.18 -14.70
N ASN A 45 5.36 -7.34 -14.51
CA ASN A 45 6.64 -7.65 -13.90
C ASN A 45 6.86 -6.99 -12.53
N ILE A 46 5.90 -6.21 -12.04
CA ILE A 46 6.00 -5.47 -10.78
C ILE A 46 5.21 -6.17 -9.68
N ILE A 47 5.86 -6.40 -8.54
CA ILE A 47 5.23 -6.85 -7.30
C ILE A 47 5.28 -5.68 -6.32
N LEU A 48 4.14 -5.25 -5.80
CA LEU A 48 4.11 -4.24 -4.75
C LEU A 48 4.18 -4.91 -3.38
N TYR A 49 5.02 -4.37 -2.50
CA TYR A 49 5.13 -4.79 -1.11
C TYR A 49 4.72 -3.63 -0.19
N GLY A 50 3.88 -3.92 0.80
CA GLY A 50 3.45 -2.94 1.80
C GLY A 50 3.41 -3.56 3.19
N GLN A 51 4.06 -2.92 4.16
CA GLN A 51 4.09 -3.37 5.55
C GLN A 51 3.42 -2.37 6.48
N SER A 52 2.57 -2.84 7.40
CA SER A 52 1.89 -1.99 8.38
C SER A 52 1.22 -0.78 7.70
N VAL A 53 1.56 0.46 8.08
CA VAL A 53 1.06 1.70 7.45
C VAL A 53 1.35 1.77 5.94
N GLY A 54 2.44 1.16 5.47
CA GLY A 54 2.81 1.10 4.05
C GLY A 54 1.79 0.34 3.20
N SER A 55 0.95 -0.51 3.79
CA SER A 55 -0.17 -1.14 3.08
C SER A 55 -1.16 -0.12 2.48
N GLY A 56 -1.27 1.06 3.10
CA GLY A 56 -2.07 2.20 2.63
C GLY A 56 -1.76 2.61 1.18
N PRO A 57 -0.57 3.19 0.94
CA PRO A 57 -0.15 3.57 -0.42
C PRO A 57 -0.05 2.39 -1.37
N THR A 58 0.39 1.21 -0.90
CA THR A 58 0.46 -0.01 -1.71
C THR A 58 -0.90 -0.39 -2.30
N LEU A 59 -1.94 -0.50 -1.47
CA LEU A 59 -3.29 -0.83 -1.96
C LEU A 59 -3.90 0.29 -2.79
N ASN A 60 -3.61 1.56 -2.47
CA ASN A 60 -4.06 2.70 -3.24
C ASN A 60 -3.52 2.69 -4.69
N LEU A 61 -2.26 2.30 -4.88
CA LEU A 61 -1.69 2.12 -6.21
C LEU A 61 -2.22 0.85 -6.87
N ALA A 62 -2.21 -0.28 -6.17
CA ALA A 62 -2.64 -1.58 -6.72
C ALA A 62 -4.08 -1.57 -7.26
N ALA A 63 -5.00 -0.85 -6.60
CA ALA A 63 -6.39 -0.71 -7.03
C ALA A 63 -6.56 -0.01 -8.40
N ARG A 64 -5.51 0.66 -8.91
CA ARG A 64 -5.52 1.39 -10.18
C ARG A 64 -4.65 0.75 -11.26
N LEU A 65 -3.95 -0.35 -10.95
CA LEU A 65 -3.07 -1.06 -11.89
C LEU A 65 -3.69 -2.41 -12.28
N PRO A 66 -4.39 -2.50 -13.42
CA PRO A 66 -5.14 -3.70 -13.79
C PRO A 66 -4.25 -4.91 -14.12
N HIS A 67 -2.99 -4.70 -14.51
CA HIS A 67 -2.07 -5.76 -14.95
C HIS A 67 -0.93 -6.02 -13.97
N LEU A 68 -1.05 -5.56 -12.73
CA LEU A 68 -0.02 -5.77 -11.71
C LEU A 68 0.20 -7.27 -11.46
N ARG A 69 1.45 -7.72 -11.32
CA ARG A 69 1.76 -9.14 -11.09
C ARG A 69 1.15 -9.66 -9.79
N ALA A 70 1.45 -8.98 -8.69
CA ALA A 70 0.97 -9.35 -7.37
C ALA A 70 1.15 -8.21 -6.35
N VAL A 71 0.48 -8.34 -5.21
CA VAL A 71 0.68 -7.52 -4.02
C VAL A 71 1.03 -8.43 -2.84
N VAL A 72 2.04 -8.05 -2.07
CA VAL A 72 2.38 -8.67 -0.80
C VAL A 72 2.12 -7.66 0.32
N LEU A 73 1.23 -8.01 1.24
CA LEU A 73 0.88 -7.21 2.41
C LEU A 73 1.38 -7.90 3.67
N HIS A 74 2.24 -7.22 4.43
CA HIS A 74 2.78 -7.72 5.68
C HIS A 74 2.21 -6.94 6.85
N SER A 75 1.44 -7.64 7.69
CA SER A 75 0.70 -7.08 8.82
C SER A 75 -0.05 -5.80 8.41
N PRO A 76 -0.87 -5.85 7.34
CA PRO A 76 -1.55 -4.65 6.83
C PRO A 76 -2.53 -4.10 7.86
N ILE A 77 -2.78 -2.80 7.77
CA ILE A 77 -3.82 -2.14 8.55
C ILE A 77 -5.13 -2.16 7.76
N LEU A 78 -6.26 -2.33 8.44
CA LEU A 78 -7.58 -2.17 7.82
C LEU A 78 -7.88 -0.69 7.53
N SER A 79 -7.54 0.17 8.49
CA SER A 79 -7.50 1.63 8.42
C SER A 79 -6.79 2.19 9.64
N SER A 80 -6.35 3.46 9.60
CA SER A 80 -5.69 4.10 10.74
C SER A 80 -6.57 4.18 11.97
N LEU A 81 -7.86 4.50 11.81
CA LEU A 81 -8.77 4.58 12.95
C LEU A 81 -8.97 3.22 13.61
N ARG A 82 -9.03 2.13 12.82
CA ARG A 82 -9.15 0.75 13.33
C ARG A 82 -7.89 0.29 14.08
N VAL A 83 -6.72 0.83 13.74
CA VAL A 83 -5.48 0.57 14.50
C VAL A 83 -5.56 1.18 15.89
N MET A 84 -6.04 2.41 16.01
CA MET A 84 -6.10 3.12 17.28
C MET A 84 -7.28 2.71 18.16
N TYR A 85 -8.43 2.41 17.56
CA TYR A 85 -9.68 2.15 18.26
C TYR A 85 -10.41 0.94 17.68
N PRO A 86 -11.14 0.16 18.49
CA PRO A 86 -11.89 -1.02 18.03
C PRO A 86 -13.21 -0.62 17.33
N VAL A 87 -13.13 0.23 16.30
CA VAL A 87 -14.27 0.66 15.50
C VAL A 87 -14.58 -0.37 14.41
N LYS A 88 -15.88 -0.62 14.17
CA LYS A 88 -16.33 -1.56 13.14
C LYS A 88 -16.72 -0.88 11.82
N ARG A 89 -16.93 0.44 11.83
CA ARG A 89 -17.35 1.25 10.68
C ARG A 89 -16.19 2.07 10.13
N THR A 90 -16.23 2.31 8.83
CA THR A 90 -15.30 3.24 8.17
C THR A 90 -15.91 4.64 8.15
N TYR A 91 -15.12 5.66 8.51
CA TYR A 91 -15.57 7.05 8.58
C TYR A 91 -14.94 7.89 7.48
N TRP A 92 -15.58 9.01 7.13
CA TRP A 92 -15.10 9.89 6.05
C TRP A 92 -13.71 10.49 6.35
N PHE A 93 -13.43 10.80 7.62
CA PHE A 93 -12.15 11.31 8.12
C PHE A 93 -11.10 10.23 8.44
N ASP A 94 -11.43 8.95 8.25
CA ASP A 94 -10.44 7.87 8.38
C ASP A 94 -9.44 7.93 7.21
N ILE A 95 -8.22 7.46 7.43
CA ILE A 95 -7.16 7.45 6.42
C ILE A 95 -6.64 6.02 6.24
N TYR A 96 -6.07 5.74 5.08
CA TYR A 96 -5.63 4.40 4.68
C TYR A 96 -6.74 3.37 4.81
N LYS A 97 -7.94 3.70 4.30
CA LYS A 97 -9.15 2.85 4.29
C LYS A 97 -8.97 1.61 3.41
N ASN A 98 -8.00 0.78 3.74
CA ASN A 98 -7.59 -0.36 2.95
C ASN A 98 -8.72 -1.37 2.82
N ILE A 99 -9.59 -1.48 3.84
CA ILE A 99 -10.77 -2.35 3.81
C ILE A 99 -11.70 -2.00 2.63
N ASP A 100 -11.77 -0.72 2.27
CA ASP A 100 -12.57 -0.24 1.14
C ASP A 100 -11.81 -0.37 -0.19
N LYS A 101 -10.46 -0.41 -0.16
CA LYS A 101 -9.61 -0.42 -1.36
C LYS A 101 -9.31 -1.81 -1.89
N ILE A 102 -9.16 -2.80 -1.01
CA ILE A 102 -8.78 -4.17 -1.40
C ILE A 102 -9.72 -4.81 -2.45
N PRO A 103 -11.04 -4.56 -2.47
CA PRO A 103 -11.92 -5.18 -3.46
C PRO A 103 -11.61 -4.76 -4.90
N TYR A 104 -10.94 -3.61 -5.10
CA TYR A 104 -10.56 -3.10 -6.41
C TYR A 104 -9.21 -3.62 -6.91
N VAL A 105 -8.51 -4.46 -6.11
CA VAL A 105 -7.23 -5.04 -6.51
C VAL A 105 -7.45 -6.32 -7.32
N ASN A 106 -7.15 -6.23 -8.62
CA ASN A 106 -7.41 -7.30 -9.59
C ASN A 106 -6.34 -8.40 -9.66
N CYS A 107 -5.19 -8.21 -9.00
CA CYS A 107 -4.09 -9.17 -9.02
C CYS A 107 -4.10 -10.11 -7.80
N HIS A 108 -3.19 -11.08 -7.79
CA HIS A 108 -2.98 -11.95 -6.64
C HIS A 108 -2.46 -11.15 -5.44
N VAL A 109 -3.07 -11.38 -4.26
CA VAL A 109 -2.70 -10.72 -3.01
C VAL A 109 -2.27 -11.78 -2.00
N LEU A 110 -1.03 -11.68 -1.52
CA LEU A 110 -0.54 -12.46 -0.38
C LEU A 110 -0.61 -11.59 0.88
N ILE A 111 -1.28 -12.08 1.92
CA ILE A 111 -1.34 -11.42 3.22
C ILE A 111 -0.55 -12.26 4.23
N ILE A 112 0.44 -11.65 4.84
CA ILE A 112 1.23 -12.21 5.94
C ILE A 112 0.77 -11.51 7.22
N HIS A 113 0.28 -12.25 8.21
CA HIS A 113 -0.11 -11.70 9.50
C HIS A 113 0.55 -12.49 10.63
N VAL A 114 0.74 -11.84 11.77
CA VAL A 114 1.17 -12.50 13.01
C VAL A 114 -0.09 -12.82 13.82
N GLU A 115 -0.19 -14.04 14.33
CA GLU A 115 -1.38 -14.65 14.96
C GLU A 115 -2.08 -13.76 16.02
N SER A 116 -1.36 -12.84 16.65
CA SER A 116 -1.88 -11.90 17.66
C SER A 116 -2.50 -10.60 17.12
N SER A 117 -2.46 -10.33 15.80
CA SER A 117 -3.03 -9.11 15.21
C SER A 117 -4.51 -9.31 14.83
N LYS A 118 -5.44 -8.78 15.63
CA LYS A 118 -6.91 -8.94 15.50
C LYS A 118 -7.56 -8.23 14.28
N TYR A 119 -6.81 -7.88 13.24
CA TYR A 119 -7.27 -7.04 12.12
C TYR A 119 -7.43 -7.88 10.85
N TYR A 120 -8.44 -8.76 10.85
CA TYR A 120 -8.63 -9.75 9.80
C TYR A 120 -9.20 -9.14 8.51
N TYR A 121 -8.49 -9.39 7.41
CA TYR A 121 -9.02 -9.40 6.05
C TYR A 121 -9.55 -10.80 5.75
N ASN A 122 -10.86 -10.93 5.53
CA ASN A 122 -11.39 -12.05 4.74
C ASN A 122 -11.68 -11.49 3.35
N LYS A 123 -10.93 -11.99 2.36
CA LYS A 123 -11.18 -11.74 0.94
C LYS A 123 -12.20 -12.74 0.43
#